data_AF-A0A7L4KYN3-F1
#
_entry.id   AF-A0A7L4KYN3-F1
#
_cell.length_a   1.000
_cell.length_b   1.000
_cell.length_c   1.000
_cell.angle_alpha   90.00
_cell.angle_beta   90.00
_cell.angle_gamma   90.00
#
_symmetry.space_group_name_H-M   'P 1'
#
loop_
_entity.id
_entity.type
_entity.pdbx_description
1 polymer ?
#
loop_
_entity_poly.entity_id
_entity_poly.type
_entity_poly.pdbx_seq_one_letter_code
_entity_poly.pdbx_strand_id
1 'polypeptide(L)'
;MQEPERKKIALELLETEQAYVNHLHLLNQVFYTVLMKEARTGKMVPEEVVKIMFSNISSIYQFHVEFFLPELRSCQSVVPSCRNRNSRIGNVIQKLAPFLRMHGEYVKNFDKAMELITAWSRKSPPFQELIADIQKRKVCADLLQHHVLEPVQRIPRYEPLLKDYVLELLPQSPDRGDAE
;
A
#
# COMPACT_ATOMS: atom_id res chain seq x y z
N MET A 1 21.24 -12.59 -23.78
CA MET A 1 21.22 -12.88 -22.32
C MET A 1 20.59 -11.68 -21.63
N GLN A 2 19.27 -11.70 -21.36
CA GLN A 2 18.50 -10.57 -20.77
C GLN A 2 17.54 -11.03 -19.65
N GLU A 3 17.48 -12.34 -19.40
CA GLU A 3 16.58 -12.92 -18.40
C GLU A 3 16.91 -12.65 -16.91
N PRO A 4 18.17 -12.38 -16.48
CA PRO A 4 18.46 -12.22 -15.05
C PRO A 4 18.02 -10.86 -14.50
N GLU A 5 18.18 -9.76 -15.24
CA GLU A 5 17.79 -8.41 -14.78
C GLU A 5 16.27 -8.26 -14.66
N ARG A 6 15.51 -8.74 -15.65
CA ARG A 6 14.04 -8.78 -15.58
C ARG A 6 13.52 -9.54 -14.36
N LYS A 7 14.17 -10.65 -13.99
CA LYS A 7 13.79 -11.44 -12.80
C LYS A 7 14.11 -10.70 -11.51
N LYS A 8 15.19 -9.91 -11.46
CA LYS A 8 15.53 -9.08 -10.29
C LYS A 8 14.50 -7.96 -10.09
N ILE A 9 14.15 -7.21 -11.14
CA ILE A 9 13.15 -6.13 -11.07
C ILE A 9 11.80 -6.69 -10.62
N ALA A 10 11.39 -7.83 -11.17
CA ALA A 10 10.19 -8.52 -10.74
C ALA A 10 10.27 -8.85 -9.24
N LEU A 11 11.33 -9.53 -8.81
CA LEU A 11 11.51 -9.93 -7.41
C LEU A 11 11.47 -8.72 -6.48
N GLU A 12 12.17 -7.64 -6.82
CA GLU A 12 12.14 -6.38 -6.09
C GLU A 12 10.73 -5.79 -5.99
N LEU A 13 9.97 -5.78 -7.10
CA LEU A 13 8.58 -5.34 -7.08
C LEU A 13 7.74 -6.18 -6.10
N LEU A 14 7.90 -7.50 -6.10
CA LEU A 14 7.16 -8.39 -5.19
C LEU A 14 7.57 -8.21 -3.72
N GLU A 15 8.86 -8.16 -3.43
CA GLU A 15 9.38 -8.01 -2.07
C GLU A 15 8.98 -6.67 -1.47
N THR A 16 9.17 -5.59 -2.23
CA THR A 16 8.77 -4.25 -1.79
C THR A 16 7.25 -4.12 -1.68
N GLU A 17 6.48 -4.83 -2.53
CA GLU A 17 5.03 -4.88 -2.41
C GLU A 17 4.58 -5.62 -1.16
N GLN A 18 5.21 -6.75 -0.85
CA GLN A 18 4.90 -7.48 0.37
C GLN A 18 5.18 -6.64 1.63
N ALA A 19 6.30 -5.91 1.64
CA ALA A 19 6.61 -4.99 2.73
C ALA A 19 5.55 -3.88 2.82
N TYR A 20 5.15 -3.31 1.69
CA TYR A 20 4.12 -2.28 1.65
C TYR A 20 2.74 -2.77 2.12
N VAL A 21 2.31 -3.97 1.73
CA VAL A 21 1.06 -4.59 2.23
C VAL A 21 1.11 -4.80 3.75
N ASN A 22 2.27 -5.17 4.30
CA ASN A 22 2.44 -5.29 5.76
C ASN A 22 2.30 -3.92 6.45
N HIS A 23 2.80 -2.85 5.85
CA HIS A 23 2.60 -1.48 6.36
C HIS A 23 1.13 -1.05 6.29
N LEU A 24 0.45 -1.34 5.18
CA LEU A 24 -1.00 -1.09 5.04
C LEU A 24 -1.82 -1.89 6.05
N HIS A 25 -1.42 -3.13 6.34
CA HIS A 25 -2.04 -3.94 7.38
C HIS A 25 -1.94 -3.25 8.74
N LEU A 26 -0.75 -2.74 9.11
CA LEU A 26 -0.55 -2.01 10.35
C LEU A 26 -1.48 -0.78 10.42
N LEU A 27 -1.54 0.03 9.37
CA LEU A 27 -2.42 1.21 9.31
C LEU A 27 -3.91 0.84 9.43
N ASN A 28 -4.37 -0.13 8.66
CA ASN A 28 -5.79 -0.43 8.55
C ASN A 28 -6.27 -1.36 9.69
N GLN A 29 -5.58 -2.46 9.93
CA GLN A 29 -6.03 -3.50 10.86
C GLN A 29 -5.61 -3.23 12.31
N VAL A 30 -4.56 -2.44 12.53
CA VAL A 30 -4.10 -2.10 13.88
C VAL A 30 -4.54 -0.68 14.27
N PHE A 31 -4.12 0.35 13.55
CA PHE A 31 -4.47 1.73 13.92
C PHE A 31 -5.94 2.05 13.69
N TYR A 32 -6.42 1.95 12.45
CA TYR A 32 -7.78 2.34 12.09
C TYR A 32 -8.83 1.51 12.84
N THR A 33 -8.71 0.17 12.85
CA THR A 33 -9.66 -0.69 13.57
C THR A 33 -9.73 -0.39 15.07
N VAL A 34 -8.58 -0.18 15.73
CA VAL A 34 -8.56 0.11 17.18
C VAL A 34 -9.15 1.49 17.45
N LEU A 35 -8.77 2.51 16.67
CA LEU A 35 -9.32 3.86 16.81
C LEU A 35 -10.82 3.91 16.54
N MET A 36 -11.31 3.20 15.52
CA MET A 36 -12.74 3.10 15.24
C MET A 36 -13.50 2.39 16.36
N LYS A 37 -12.91 1.36 16.96
CA LYS A 37 -13.51 0.67 18.11
C LYS A 37 -13.65 1.60 19.30
N GLU A 38 -12.61 2.35 19.64
CA GLU A 38 -12.64 3.32 20.74
C GLU A 38 -13.55 4.52 20.42
N ALA A 39 -13.61 4.97 19.16
CA ALA A 39 -14.50 6.04 18.72
C ALA A 39 -15.98 5.69 18.95
N ARG A 40 -16.37 4.43 18.71
CA ARG A 40 -17.74 3.92 18.96
C ARG A 40 -18.13 3.91 20.44
N THR A 41 -17.17 3.95 21.35
CA THR A 41 -17.47 4.11 22.79
C THR A 41 -17.90 5.54 23.14
N GLY A 42 -17.65 6.50 22.23
CA GLY A 42 -18.01 7.91 22.38
C GLY A 42 -17.08 8.72 23.29
N LYS A 43 -16.02 8.11 23.85
CA LYS A 43 -15.22 8.71 24.93
C LYS A 43 -13.95 9.45 24.48
N MET A 44 -13.54 9.29 23.22
CA MET A 44 -12.21 9.73 22.77
C MET A 44 -12.24 10.63 21.54
N VAL A 45 -12.49 10.06 20.36
CA VAL A 45 -12.48 10.75 19.06
C VAL A 45 -13.77 10.38 18.31
N PRO A 46 -14.46 11.32 17.65
CA PRO A 46 -15.63 10.99 16.85
C PRO A 46 -15.27 10.05 15.69
N GLU A 47 -16.16 9.11 15.34
CA GLU A 47 -15.94 8.19 14.22
C GLU A 47 -15.67 8.91 12.90
N GLU A 48 -16.37 10.03 12.66
CA GLU A 48 -16.17 10.80 11.43
C GLU A 48 -14.77 11.39 11.32
N VAL A 49 -14.19 11.81 12.45
CA VAL A 49 -12.81 12.29 12.48
C VAL A 49 -11.84 11.17 12.16
N VAL A 50 -12.06 9.97 12.71
CA VAL A 50 -11.21 8.79 12.41
C VAL A 50 -11.28 8.43 10.93
N LYS A 51 -12.47 8.45 10.33
CA LYS A 51 -12.62 8.22 8.88
C LYS A 51 -11.83 9.24 8.07
N ILE A 52 -11.83 10.52 8.45
CA ILE A 52 -11.04 11.54 7.73
C ILE A 52 -9.54 11.32 7.94
N MET A 53 -9.09 10.95 9.15
CA MET A 53 -7.67 10.66 9.44
C MET A 53 -7.09 9.53 8.59
N PHE A 54 -7.92 8.55 8.23
CA PHE A 54 -7.48 7.38 7.47
C PHE A 54 -8.01 7.36 6.03
N SER A 55 -8.85 8.31 5.64
CA SER A 55 -9.43 8.43 4.29
C SER A 55 -9.96 7.07 3.80
N ASN A 56 -9.63 6.67 2.57
CA ASN A 56 -9.97 5.40 1.95
C ASN A 56 -8.90 4.30 2.16
N ILE A 57 -8.14 4.31 3.28
CA ILE A 57 -7.07 3.32 3.54
C ILE A 57 -7.55 1.88 3.48
N SER A 58 -8.78 1.60 3.91
CA SER A 58 -9.33 0.24 3.88
C SER A 58 -9.47 -0.27 2.45
N SER A 59 -9.90 0.58 1.51
CA SER A 59 -10.00 0.24 0.10
C SER A 59 -8.62 0.02 -0.53
N ILE A 60 -7.65 0.86 -0.18
CA ILE A 60 -6.25 0.70 -0.63
C ILE A 60 -5.71 -0.64 -0.13
N TYR A 61 -5.82 -0.91 1.17
CA TYR A 61 -5.36 -2.16 1.77
C TYR A 61 -5.99 -3.40 1.10
N GLN A 62 -7.31 -3.40 0.91
CA GLN A 62 -8.02 -4.52 0.27
C GLN A 62 -7.51 -4.77 -1.15
N PHE A 63 -7.36 -3.71 -1.96
CA PHE A 63 -6.81 -3.85 -3.30
C PHE A 63 -5.42 -4.50 -3.28
N HIS A 64 -4.53 -4.04 -2.40
CA HIS A 64 -3.18 -4.57 -2.35
C HIS A 64 -3.12 -6.01 -1.87
N VAL A 65 -3.83 -6.34 -0.77
CA VAL A 65 -3.73 -7.65 -0.13
C VAL A 65 -4.54 -8.73 -0.87
N GLU A 66 -5.72 -8.39 -1.40
CA GLU A 66 -6.62 -9.38 -2.02
C GLU A 66 -6.38 -9.53 -3.52
N PHE A 67 -5.76 -8.54 -4.17
CA PHE A 67 -5.64 -8.52 -5.63
C PHE A 67 -4.20 -8.31 -6.11
N PHE A 68 -3.56 -7.17 -5.81
CA PHE A 68 -2.29 -6.82 -6.47
C PHE A 68 -1.13 -7.75 -6.05
N LEU A 69 -0.94 -7.97 -4.75
CA LEU A 69 0.11 -8.84 -4.24
C LEU A 69 -0.09 -10.32 -4.67
N PRO A 70 -1.30 -10.93 -4.58
CA PRO A 70 -1.55 -12.26 -5.13
C PRO A 70 -1.24 -12.39 -6.63
N GLU A 71 -1.60 -11.39 -7.44
CA GLU A 71 -1.33 -11.39 -8.88
C GLU A 71 0.19 -11.34 -9.18
N LEU A 72 0.94 -10.51 -8.44
CA LEU A 72 2.41 -10.47 -8.53
C LEU A 72 3.04 -11.81 -8.13
N ARG A 73 2.55 -12.44 -7.06
CA ARG A 73 3.01 -13.77 -6.63
C ARG A 73 2.75 -14.84 -7.69
N SER A 74 1.58 -14.81 -8.30
CA SER A 74 1.19 -15.72 -9.38
C SER A 74 2.13 -15.60 -10.60
N CYS A 75 2.48 -14.36 -10.98
CA CYS A 75 3.44 -14.11 -12.06
C CYS A 75 4.85 -14.65 -11.78
N GLN A 76 5.25 -14.72 -10.52
CA GLN A 76 6.59 -15.17 -10.11
C GLN A 76 6.68 -16.64 -9.71
N SER A 77 5.57 -17.38 -9.73
CA SER A 77 5.57 -18.78 -9.32
C SER A 77 6.51 -19.61 -10.19
N VAL A 78 7.42 -20.33 -9.51
CA VAL A 78 8.42 -21.21 -10.11
C VAL A 78 7.81 -22.54 -10.59
N VAL A 79 6.57 -22.83 -10.17
CA VAL A 79 5.86 -24.06 -10.52
C VAL A 79 5.32 -23.94 -11.95
N PRO A 80 5.83 -24.72 -12.93
CA PRO A 80 5.46 -24.59 -14.34
C PRO A 80 3.97 -24.82 -14.61
N SER A 81 3.30 -25.62 -13.78
CA SER A 81 1.86 -25.90 -13.84
C SER A 81 0.99 -24.76 -13.30
N CYS A 82 1.54 -23.88 -12.46
CA CYS A 82 0.87 -22.66 -11.97
C CYS A 82 1.22 -21.43 -12.81
N ARG A 83 2.29 -21.51 -13.61
CA ARG A 83 2.70 -20.46 -14.55
C ARG A 83 1.70 -20.40 -15.70
N ASN A 84 0.67 -19.59 -15.54
CA ASN A 84 -0.20 -19.22 -16.64
C ASN A 84 0.69 -18.53 -17.71
N ARG A 85 0.70 -19.05 -18.95
CA ARG A 85 1.51 -18.51 -20.05
C ARG A 85 1.17 -17.05 -20.39
N ASN A 86 0.04 -16.56 -19.89
CA ASN A 86 -0.44 -15.18 -19.99
C ASN A 86 -0.20 -14.35 -18.70
N SER A 87 0.39 -14.92 -17.64
CA SER A 87 0.73 -14.21 -16.40
C SER A 87 2.02 -13.44 -16.62
N ARG A 88 1.87 -12.21 -17.10
CA ARG A 88 2.97 -11.30 -17.35
C ARG A 88 2.84 -10.08 -16.46
N ILE A 89 3.95 -9.47 -16.11
CA ILE A 89 3.95 -8.36 -15.16
C ILE A 89 3.23 -7.15 -15.78
N GLY A 90 3.31 -6.94 -17.11
CA GLY A 90 2.53 -5.91 -17.80
C GLY A 90 1.03 -6.01 -17.55
N ASN A 91 0.46 -7.22 -17.64
CA ASN A 91 -0.97 -7.44 -17.32
C ASN A 91 -1.34 -7.08 -15.87
N VAL A 92 -0.43 -7.33 -14.92
CA VAL A 92 -0.63 -6.98 -13.51
C VAL A 92 -0.51 -5.46 -13.32
N ILE A 93 0.38 -4.81 -14.08
CA ILE A 93 0.57 -3.36 -14.07
C ILE A 93 -0.63 -2.63 -14.66
N GLN A 94 -1.24 -3.09 -15.76
CA GLN A 94 -2.46 -2.46 -16.28
C GLN A 94 -3.58 -2.37 -15.25
N LYS A 95 -3.65 -3.37 -14.37
CA LYS A 95 -4.63 -3.42 -13.29
C LYS A 95 -4.32 -2.39 -12.17
N LEU A 96 -3.16 -1.74 -12.17
CA LEU A 96 -2.84 -0.58 -11.30
C LEU A 96 -3.49 0.72 -11.77
N ALA A 97 -3.89 0.85 -13.04
CA ALA A 97 -4.40 2.12 -13.56
C ALA A 97 -5.69 2.61 -12.86
N PRO A 98 -6.72 1.77 -12.61
CA PRO A 98 -7.87 2.17 -11.80
C PRO A 98 -7.51 2.52 -10.35
N PHE A 99 -6.43 1.94 -9.84
CA PHE A 99 -5.95 2.10 -8.49
C PHE A 99 -5.25 3.45 -8.26
N LEU A 100 -4.60 4.03 -9.29
CA LEU A 100 -4.05 5.39 -9.21
C LEU A 100 -5.13 6.43 -8.86
N ARG A 101 -6.37 6.23 -9.33
CA ARG A 101 -7.50 7.09 -8.95
C ARG A 101 -7.86 6.97 -7.47
N MET A 102 -7.85 5.76 -6.93
CA MET A 102 -8.10 5.51 -5.50
C MET A 102 -7.04 6.18 -4.62
N HIS A 103 -5.76 6.12 -5.02
CA HIS A 103 -4.68 6.81 -4.33
C HIS A 103 -4.77 8.33 -4.42
N GLY A 104 -5.25 8.87 -5.54
CA GLY A 104 -5.48 10.31 -5.69
C GLY A 104 -6.37 10.88 -4.59
N GLU A 105 -7.41 10.13 -4.17
CA GLU A 105 -8.27 10.52 -3.05
C GLU A 105 -7.51 10.50 -1.70
N TYR A 106 -6.69 9.48 -1.46
CA TYR A 106 -5.87 9.41 -0.25
C TYR A 106 -4.89 10.58 -0.14
N VAL A 107 -4.15 10.84 -1.23
CA VAL A 107 -3.17 11.94 -1.32
C VAL A 107 -3.86 13.28 -1.11
N LYS A 108 -5.03 13.51 -1.73
CA LYS A 108 -5.80 14.74 -1.56
C LYS A 108 -6.19 15.01 -0.10
N ASN A 109 -6.48 13.96 0.66
CA ASN A 109 -6.92 14.08 2.06
C ASN A 109 -5.75 14.01 3.06
N PHE A 110 -4.51 13.75 2.61
CA PHE A 110 -3.36 13.52 3.47
C PHE A 110 -3.05 14.70 4.41
N ASP A 111 -3.02 15.92 3.88
CA ASP A 111 -2.73 17.12 4.70
C ASP A 111 -3.76 17.29 5.83
N LYS A 112 -5.04 17.05 5.52
CA LYS A 112 -6.12 17.12 6.50
C LYS A 112 -6.03 16.00 7.54
N ALA A 113 -5.68 14.80 7.11
CA ALA A 113 -5.43 13.68 8.01
C ALA A 113 -4.31 13.99 9.01
N MET A 114 -3.18 14.53 8.52
CA MET A 114 -2.03 14.91 9.34
C MET A 114 -2.34 16.04 10.34
N GLU A 115 -3.10 17.04 9.90
CA GLU A 115 -3.60 18.11 10.77
C GLU A 115 -4.46 17.53 11.90
N LEU A 116 -5.39 16.62 11.58
CA LEU A 116 -6.28 16.01 12.56
C LEU A 116 -5.52 15.10 13.53
N ILE A 117 -4.61 14.25 13.06
CA ILE A 117 -3.78 13.41 13.93
C ILE A 117 -3.03 14.28 14.93
N THR A 118 -2.39 15.35 14.45
CA THR A 118 -1.63 16.28 15.29
C THR A 118 -2.54 17.02 16.29
N ALA A 119 -3.68 17.53 15.82
CA ALA A 119 -4.63 18.25 16.67
C ALA A 119 -5.20 17.36 17.77
N TRP A 120 -5.57 16.12 17.45
CA TRP A 120 -6.15 15.18 18.41
C TRP A 120 -5.11 14.60 19.38
N SER A 121 -3.87 14.37 18.93
CA SER A 121 -2.77 14.04 19.84
C SER A 121 -2.49 15.12 20.88
N ARG A 122 -2.74 16.40 20.57
CA ARG A 122 -2.58 17.51 21.53
C ARG A 122 -3.81 17.74 22.39
N LYS A 123 -5.00 17.56 21.80
CA LYS A 123 -6.28 17.88 22.44
C LYS A 123 -6.76 16.77 23.39
N SER A 124 -6.43 15.51 23.13
CA SER A 124 -6.99 14.35 23.82
C SER A 124 -5.89 13.43 24.35
N PRO A 125 -5.58 13.49 25.66
CA PRO A 125 -4.63 12.58 26.29
C PRO A 125 -4.98 11.09 26.07
N PRO A 126 -6.25 10.64 26.16
CA PRO A 126 -6.60 9.26 25.86
C PRO A 126 -6.28 8.83 24.42
N PHE A 127 -6.44 9.74 23.45
CA PHE A 127 -6.04 9.48 22.06
C PHE A 127 -4.52 9.34 21.94
N GLN A 128 -3.76 10.23 22.58
CA GLN A 128 -2.31 10.18 22.59
C GLN A 128 -1.78 8.90 23.24
N GLU A 129 -2.34 8.50 24.38
CA GLU A 129 -1.98 7.28 25.11
C GLU A 129 -2.25 6.03 24.27
N LEU A 130 -3.42 5.95 23.63
CA LEU A 130 -3.77 4.83 22.76
C LEU A 130 -2.81 4.72 21.56
N ILE A 131 -2.50 5.84 20.91
CA ILE A 131 -1.54 5.86 19.80
C ILE A 131 -0.16 5.39 20.29
N ALA A 132 0.31 5.91 21.43
CA ALA A 132 1.57 5.49 22.01
C ALA A 132 1.58 3.98 22.36
N ASP A 133 0.48 3.44 22.87
CA ASP A 133 0.36 2.03 23.23
C ASP A 133 0.32 1.10 22.01
N ILE A 134 -0.27 1.55 20.89
CA ILE A 134 -0.18 0.84 19.62
C ILE A 134 1.27 0.87 19.11
N GLN A 135 1.94 2.02 19.17
CA GLN A 135 3.31 2.20 18.70
C GLN A 135 4.36 1.44 19.52
N LYS A 136 4.10 1.17 20.80
CA LYS A 136 4.96 0.33 21.65
C LYS A 136 4.93 -1.15 21.26
N ARG A 137 3.96 -1.60 20.45
CA ARG A 137 3.88 -3.01 20.04
C ARG A 137 5.03 -3.32 19.09
N LYS A 138 5.65 -4.49 19.23
CA LYS A 138 6.79 -4.94 18.40
C LYS A 138 6.55 -4.92 16.88
N VAL A 139 5.29 -4.84 16.46
CA VAL A 139 4.86 -4.75 15.05
C VAL A 139 4.89 -3.33 14.49
N CYS A 140 5.04 -2.30 15.32
CA CYS A 140 5.13 -0.90 14.90
C CYS A 140 6.59 -0.45 14.97
N ALA A 141 7.23 -0.27 13.81
CA ALA A 141 8.63 0.16 13.75
C ALA A 141 8.77 1.68 13.89
N ASP A 142 7.75 2.45 13.47
CA ASP A 142 7.82 3.90 13.34
C ASP A 142 6.59 4.62 13.92
N LEU A 143 6.59 5.95 13.80
CA LEU A 143 5.44 6.75 14.20
C LEU A 143 4.25 6.59 13.26
N LEU A 144 3.02 6.73 13.77
CA LEU A 144 1.80 6.70 12.96
C LEU A 144 1.91 7.64 11.75
N GLN A 145 2.47 8.83 11.94
CA GLN A 145 2.70 9.82 10.90
C GLN A 145 3.55 9.29 9.74
N HIS A 146 4.59 8.48 10.02
CA HIS A 146 5.42 7.86 9.00
C HIS A 146 4.63 6.81 8.23
N HIS A 147 3.83 6.00 8.93
CA HIS A 147 2.99 5.00 8.29
C HIS A 147 1.94 5.65 7.38
N VAL A 148 1.29 6.75 7.79
CA VAL A 148 0.27 7.46 6.98
C VAL A 148 0.88 8.07 5.71
N LEU A 149 2.19 8.30 5.68
CA LEU A 149 2.91 8.80 4.49
C LEU A 149 3.26 7.69 3.49
N GLU A 150 3.37 6.43 3.92
CA GLU A 150 3.76 5.31 3.05
C GLU A 150 2.89 5.18 1.78
N PRO A 151 1.54 5.28 1.82
CA PRO A 151 0.72 5.21 0.61
C PRO A 151 1.01 6.33 -0.39
N VAL A 152 1.27 7.54 0.10
CA VAL A 152 1.62 8.70 -0.75
C VAL A 152 2.96 8.45 -1.46
N GLN A 153 3.93 7.85 -0.75
CA GLN A 153 5.25 7.56 -1.31
C GLN A 153 5.28 6.31 -2.19
N ARG A 154 4.33 5.38 -2.05
CA ARG A 154 4.32 4.15 -2.84
C ARG A 154 4.09 4.41 -4.32
N ILE A 155 3.20 5.35 -4.65
CA ILE A 155 2.86 5.68 -6.05
C ILE A 155 4.08 6.09 -6.89
N PRO A 156 4.89 7.09 -6.50
CA PRO A 156 6.07 7.47 -7.29
C PRO A 156 7.14 6.37 -7.34
N ARG A 157 7.16 5.40 -6.41
CA ARG A 157 8.12 4.28 -6.43
C ARG A 157 7.78 3.24 -7.51
N TYR A 158 6.54 3.15 -7.99
CA TYR A 158 6.22 2.27 -9.10
C TYR A 158 6.86 2.76 -10.41
N GLU A 159 6.84 4.07 -10.68
CA GLU A 159 7.31 4.63 -11.96
C GLU A 159 8.71 4.14 -12.42
N PRO A 160 9.79 4.25 -11.62
CA PRO A 160 11.11 3.76 -12.04
C PRO A 160 11.14 2.24 -12.22
N LEU A 161 10.51 1.47 -11.31
CA LEU A 161 10.45 0.00 -11.42
C LEU A 161 9.75 -0.45 -12.72
N LEU A 162 8.69 0.26 -13.12
CA LEU A 162 7.97 -0.01 -14.36
C LEU A 162 8.80 0.37 -15.60
N LYS A 163 9.48 1.51 -15.56
CA LYS A 163 10.38 1.93 -16.65
C LYS A 163 11.51 0.93 -16.85
N ASP A 164 12.18 0.55 -15.77
CA ASP A 164 13.26 -0.45 -15.81
C ASP A 164 12.73 -1.79 -16.32
N TYR A 165 11.53 -2.19 -15.91
CA TYR A 165 10.89 -3.40 -16.42
C TYR A 165 10.69 -3.36 -17.94
N VAL A 166 10.15 -2.25 -18.48
CA VAL A 166 9.91 -2.07 -19.92
C VAL A 166 11.22 -2.06 -20.72
N LEU A 167 12.28 -1.46 -20.17
CA LEU A 167 13.60 -1.42 -20.82
C LEU A 167 14.19 -2.83 -20.99
N GLU A 168 13.95 -3.73 -20.05
CA GLU A 168 14.39 -5.12 -20.10
C GLU A 168 13.52 -6.02 -21.02
N LEU A 169 12.40 -5.50 -21.54
CA LEU A 169 11.56 -6.22 -22.50
C LEU A 169 12.12 -6.10 -23.92
N LEU A 170 12.25 -7.25 -24.60
CA LEU A 170 12.53 -7.28 -26.04
C LEU A 170 11.52 -6.40 -26.80
N PRO A 171 11.92 -5.73 -27.90
CA PRO A 171 11.01 -4.89 -28.69
C PRO A 171 9.75 -5.62 -29.17
N GLN A 172 9.86 -6.93 -29.43
CA GLN A 172 8.75 -7.80 -29.86
C GLN A 172 8.07 -8.53 -28.68
N SER A 173 8.39 -8.16 -27.44
CA SER A 173 7.76 -8.76 -26.27
C SER A 173 6.28 -8.40 -26.28
N PRO A 174 5.38 -9.39 -26.26
CA PRO A 174 3.95 -9.12 -26.18
C PRO A 174 3.54 -8.53 -24.81
N ASP A 175 4.47 -8.39 -23.85
CA ASP A 175 4.28 -7.72 -22.55
C ASP A 175 4.60 -6.22 -22.59
N ARG A 176 5.25 -5.74 -23.67
CA ARG A 176 5.73 -4.35 -23.77
C ARG A 176 4.56 -3.39 -23.90
N GLY A 177 3.60 -3.69 -24.78
CA GLY A 177 2.40 -2.87 -24.93
C GLY A 177 1.50 -2.85 -23.68
N ASP A 178 1.63 -3.83 -22.79
CA ASP A 178 0.88 -3.86 -21.54
C ASP A 178 1.59 -3.10 -20.39
N ALA A 179 2.91 -2.92 -20.50
CA ALA A 179 3.74 -2.28 -19.48
C ALA A 179 4.12 -0.81 -19.79
N GLU A 180 3.94 -0.36 -21.04
CA GLU A 180 4.03 1.05 -21.49
C GLU A 180 2.78 1.87 -21.13
#